data_AF-A0A179S6D9-F1
#
_entry.id   AF-A0A179S6D9-F1
#
_cell.length_a   1.000
_cell.length_b   1.000
_cell.length_c   1.000
_cell.angle_alpha   90.00
_cell.angle_beta   90.00
_cell.angle_gamma   90.00
#
_symmetry.space_group_name_H-M   'P 1'
#
loop_
_entity.id
_entity.type
_entity.pdbx_description
1 polymer ?
#
loop_
_entity_poly.entity_id
_entity_poly.type
_entity_poly.pdbx_seq_one_letter_code
_entity_poly.pdbx_strand_id
1 'polypeptide(L)'
;MGEPYLYEFLYRGRPAGSAEPPAWHVVIGQHVTPPGASEAQFVASGALTPAQADAAGFPLAAVLAGIDAAALSGRDAAVSEAAESRRARDAAVAEAQAARRGRDAAAEERDALATQLAAVQAAPGSAPAAAAISDRQFFQALAQAGAITPDAALAAVMTGVLPAPIAAAVEALPEGERFAARMLLSGATAFERGHPMVAQLGAALGYDAAALDALWREAAAL
;
A
#
# COMPACT_ATOMS: atom_id res chain seq x y z
N MET A 1 38.44 34.47 -34.59
CA MET A 1 39.52 33.79 -33.85
C MET A 1 39.11 33.78 -32.40
N GLY A 2 39.16 32.64 -31.71
CA GLY A 2 38.90 32.60 -30.27
C GLY A 2 39.96 33.37 -29.50
N GLU A 3 39.68 33.77 -28.27
CA GLU A 3 40.66 34.42 -27.41
C GLU A 3 41.77 33.42 -27.03
N PRO A 4 43.07 33.80 -27.08
CA PRO A 4 44.15 32.93 -26.61
C PRO A 4 44.03 32.70 -25.11
N TYR A 5 44.31 31.49 -24.65
CA TYR A 5 44.26 31.12 -23.24
C TYR A 5 45.46 30.26 -22.85
N LEU A 6 45.77 30.21 -21.56
CA LEU A 6 46.80 29.32 -21.03
C LEU A 6 46.34 27.87 -21.21
N TYR A 7 47.03 27.12 -22.07
CA TYR A 7 46.74 25.72 -22.32
C TYR A 7 47.58 24.79 -21.43
N GLU A 8 48.87 25.11 -21.26
CA GLU A 8 49.76 24.34 -20.42
C GLU A 8 50.74 25.26 -19.67
N PHE A 9 51.04 24.91 -18.42
CA PHE A 9 52.09 25.54 -17.63
C PHE A 9 53.05 24.46 -17.12
N LEU A 10 54.32 24.57 -17.51
CA LEU A 10 55.36 23.64 -17.10
C LEU A 10 56.35 24.36 -16.19
N TYR A 11 56.43 23.89 -14.95
CA TYR A 11 57.45 24.31 -14.00
C TYR A 11 58.53 23.24 -13.87
N ARG A 12 59.77 23.61 -14.16
CA ARG A 12 60.95 22.78 -13.92
C ARG A 12 61.60 23.23 -12.62
N GLY A 13 61.28 22.50 -11.55
CA GLY A 13 61.95 22.64 -10.27
C GLY A 13 63.42 22.21 -10.34
N ARG A 14 64.14 22.39 -9.22
CA ARG A 14 65.54 21.98 -9.11
C ARG A 14 65.79 21.14 -7.85
N PRO A 15 66.77 20.24 -7.88
CA PRO A 15 67.27 19.59 -6.66
C PRO A 15 67.83 20.61 -5.67
N ALA A 16 67.75 20.28 -4.37
CA ALA A 16 68.37 21.10 -3.34
C ALA A 16 69.89 21.26 -3.62
N GLY A 17 70.40 22.50 -3.50
CA GLY A 17 71.81 22.82 -3.75
C GLY A 17 72.20 23.10 -5.21
N SER A 18 71.27 22.99 -6.18
CA SER A 18 71.56 23.39 -7.57
C SER A 18 71.72 24.90 -7.71
N ALA A 19 72.71 25.33 -8.51
CA ALA A 19 72.96 26.73 -8.85
C ALA A 19 72.13 27.23 -10.05
N GLU A 20 71.52 26.32 -10.82
CA GLU A 20 70.68 26.69 -11.96
C GLU A 20 69.39 27.36 -11.48
N PRO A 21 68.93 28.45 -12.13
CA PRO A 21 67.64 29.03 -11.82
C PRO A 21 66.51 28.08 -12.26
N PRO A 22 65.42 27.94 -11.49
CA PRO A 22 64.24 27.22 -11.95
C PRO A 22 63.70 27.86 -13.23
N ALA A 23 63.21 27.02 -14.14
CA ALA A 23 62.69 27.45 -15.43
C ALA A 23 61.20 27.14 -15.53
N TRP A 24 60.45 28.01 -16.18
CA TRP A 24 59.04 27.78 -16.47
C TRP A 24 58.74 28.11 -17.92
N HIS A 25 57.75 27.42 -18.47
CA HIS A 25 57.27 27.61 -19.82
C HIS A 25 55.75 27.56 -19.84
N VAL A 26 55.15 28.29 -20.78
CA VAL A 26 53.72 28.21 -21.05
C VAL A 26 53.48 27.78 -22.49
N VAL A 27 52.37 27.09 -22.71
CA VAL A 27 51.80 26.85 -24.03
C VAL A 27 50.48 27.58 -24.09
N ILE A 28 50.27 28.37 -25.13
CA ILE A 28 49.04 29.14 -25.35
C ILE A 28 48.19 28.37 -26.35
N GLY A 29 46.93 28.13 -25.98
CA GLY A 29 45.93 27.50 -26.82
C GLY A 29 44.99 28.52 -27.43
N GLN A 30 44.51 28.26 -28.63
CA GLN A 30 43.52 29.10 -29.31
C GLN A 30 42.68 28.25 -30.25
N HIS A 31 41.38 28.55 -30.36
CA HIS A 31 40.54 28.01 -31.41
C HIS A 31 40.50 28.97 -32.59
N VAL A 32 40.87 28.49 -33.78
CA VAL A 32 40.92 29.28 -35.02
C VAL A 32 40.05 28.60 -36.07
N THR A 33 39.39 29.35 -36.93
CA THR A 33 38.69 28.78 -38.09
C THR A 33 39.50 29.13 -39.33
N PRO A 34 40.29 28.19 -39.88
CA PRO A 34 41.10 28.45 -41.06
C PRO A 34 40.23 28.76 -42.29
N PRO A 35 40.76 29.50 -43.29
CA PRO A 35 40.06 29.71 -44.55
C PRO A 35 39.66 28.38 -45.19
N GLY A 36 38.36 28.22 -45.49
CA GLY A 36 37.80 27.00 -46.09
C GLY A 36 37.42 25.89 -45.10
N ALA A 37 37.65 26.06 -43.80
CA ALA A 37 37.18 25.13 -42.78
C ALA A 37 35.74 25.43 -42.36
N SER A 38 34.94 24.38 -42.14
CA SER A 38 33.57 24.48 -41.63
C SER A 38 33.49 24.60 -40.10
N GLU A 39 34.56 24.22 -39.39
CA GLU A 39 34.61 24.19 -37.92
C GLU A 39 35.89 24.82 -37.39
N ALA A 40 35.84 25.28 -36.14
CA ALA A 40 37.01 25.80 -35.44
C ALA A 40 37.96 24.66 -35.05
N GLN A 41 39.24 24.88 -35.25
CA GLN A 41 40.32 23.95 -34.95
C GLN A 41 41.16 24.51 -33.79
N PHE A 42 41.58 23.63 -32.88
CA PHE A 42 42.51 23.98 -31.83
C PHE A 42 43.94 24.09 -32.38
N VAL A 43 44.62 25.18 -32.02
CA VAL A 43 46.04 25.41 -32.31
C VAL A 43 46.72 25.80 -31.01
N ALA A 44 47.91 25.24 -30.78
CA ALA A 44 48.76 25.56 -29.64
C ALA A 44 50.07 26.20 -30.12
N SER A 45 50.62 27.09 -29.30
CA SER A 45 51.99 27.57 -29.48
C SER A 45 53.01 26.46 -29.17
N GLY A 46 54.28 26.69 -29.51
CA GLY A 46 55.37 25.97 -28.85
C GLY A 46 55.51 26.41 -27.38
N ALA A 47 56.37 25.74 -26.62
CA ALA A 47 56.72 26.16 -25.27
C ALA A 47 57.41 27.54 -25.30
N LEU A 48 56.76 28.54 -24.71
CA LEU A 48 57.26 29.90 -24.64
C LEU A 48 58.19 30.06 -23.43
N THR A 49 59.30 30.77 -23.64
CA THR A 49 60.16 31.23 -22.55
C THR A 49 59.44 32.28 -21.68
N PRO A 50 59.91 32.55 -20.45
CA PRO A 50 59.32 33.57 -19.58
C PRO A 50 59.09 34.93 -20.26
N ALA A 51 60.09 35.45 -20.97
CA ALA A 51 59.99 36.73 -21.66
C ALA A 51 58.96 36.72 -22.81
N GLN A 52 58.82 35.60 -23.51
CA GLN A 52 57.81 35.44 -24.57
C GLN A 52 56.41 35.33 -23.99
N ALA A 53 56.25 34.65 -22.85
CA ALA A 53 55.00 34.55 -22.13
C ALA A 53 54.52 35.91 -21.60
N ASP A 54 55.43 36.70 -21.00
CA ASP A 54 55.16 38.07 -20.55
C ASP A 54 54.69 38.94 -21.71
N ALA A 55 55.40 38.90 -22.84
CA ALA A 55 55.04 39.64 -24.05
C ALA A 55 53.69 39.20 -24.65
N ALA A 56 53.31 37.94 -24.45
CA ALA A 56 52.01 37.41 -24.88
C ALA A 56 50.88 37.67 -23.87
N GLY A 57 51.15 38.36 -22.75
CA GLY A 57 50.14 38.69 -21.73
C GLY A 57 49.93 37.62 -20.67
N PHE A 58 50.82 36.64 -20.56
CA PHE A 58 50.77 35.55 -19.57
C PHE A 58 51.95 35.59 -18.61
N PRO A 59 52.13 36.68 -17.83
CA PRO A 59 53.21 36.74 -16.86
C PRO A 59 52.99 35.73 -15.73
N LEU A 60 54.09 35.23 -15.14
CA LEU A 60 54.04 34.18 -14.13
C LEU A 60 53.06 34.49 -12.98
N ALA A 61 53.03 35.74 -12.52
CA ALA A 61 52.12 36.16 -11.46
C ALA A 61 50.64 36.01 -11.85
N ALA A 62 50.29 36.33 -13.10
CA ALA A 62 48.92 36.17 -13.60
C ALA A 62 48.57 34.69 -13.80
N VAL A 63 49.52 33.89 -14.29
CA VAL A 63 49.35 32.43 -14.42
C VAL A 63 49.05 31.78 -13.08
N LEU A 64 49.88 32.05 -12.06
CA LEU A 64 49.69 31.50 -10.72
C LEU A 64 48.39 31.99 -10.09
N ALA A 65 48.08 33.29 -10.19
CA ALA A 65 46.82 33.83 -9.69
C ALA A 65 45.59 33.18 -10.35
N GLY A 66 45.65 32.91 -11.65
CA GLY A 66 44.59 32.21 -12.38
C GLY A 66 44.42 30.76 -11.92
N ILE A 67 45.53 30.03 -11.72
CA ILE A 67 45.52 28.66 -11.19
C ILE A 67 44.93 28.63 -9.78
N ASP A 68 45.37 29.53 -8.90
CA ASP A 68 44.89 29.62 -7.53
C ASP A 68 43.39 29.97 -7.49
N ALA A 69 42.97 30.94 -8.31
CA ALA A 69 41.56 31.31 -8.42
C ALA A 69 40.69 30.14 -8.91
N ALA A 70 41.15 29.40 -9.91
CA ALA A 70 40.45 28.21 -10.42
C ALA A 70 40.37 27.11 -9.35
N ALA A 71 41.45 26.86 -8.61
CA ALA A 71 41.48 25.88 -7.53
C ALA A 71 40.53 26.27 -6.38
N LEU A 72 40.51 27.54 -5.98
CA LEU A 72 39.60 28.06 -4.97
C LEU A 72 38.15 27.96 -5.43
N SER A 73 37.85 28.35 -6.67
CA SER A 73 36.52 28.21 -7.25
C SER A 73 36.06 26.75 -7.29
N GLY A 74 36.94 25.82 -7.65
CA GLY A 74 36.65 24.39 -7.66
C GLY A 74 36.38 23.84 -6.26
N ARG A 75 37.18 24.26 -5.26
CA ARG A 75 36.95 23.92 -3.86
C ARG A 75 35.60 24.44 -3.36
N ASP A 76 35.29 25.70 -3.65
CA ASP A 76 34.06 26.33 -3.17
C ASP A 76 32.82 25.68 -3.80
N ALA A 77 32.89 25.32 -5.10
CA ALA A 77 31.87 24.53 -5.77
C ALA A 77 31.68 23.16 -5.10
N ALA A 78 32.77 22.42 -4.85
CA ALA A 78 32.71 21.12 -4.18
C ALA A 78 32.15 21.20 -2.75
N VAL A 79 32.48 22.27 -2.02
CA VAL A 79 31.91 22.53 -0.68
C VAL A 79 30.41 22.79 -0.74
N SER A 80 29.95 23.55 -1.74
CA SER A 80 28.53 23.80 -1.98
C SER A 80 27.77 22.52 -2.31
N GLU A 81 28.29 21.71 -3.24
CA GLU A 81 27.72 20.41 -3.61
C GLU A 81 27.65 19.45 -2.43
N ALA A 82 28.71 19.39 -1.61
CA ALA A 82 28.73 18.58 -0.41
C ALA A 82 27.71 19.05 0.63
N ALA A 83 27.47 20.37 0.73
CA ALA A 83 26.43 20.92 1.61
C ALA A 83 25.02 20.57 1.13
N GLU A 84 24.77 20.60 -0.19
CA GLU A 84 23.50 20.16 -0.78
C GLU A 84 23.25 18.67 -0.55
N SER A 85 24.28 17.84 -0.77
CA SER A 85 24.21 16.41 -0.50
C SER A 85 23.95 16.11 0.98
N ARG A 86 24.54 16.88 1.91
CA ARG A 86 24.23 16.77 3.35
C ARG A 86 22.76 17.13 3.62
N ARG A 87 22.27 18.26 3.11
CA ARG A 87 20.86 18.67 3.27
C ARG A 87 19.90 17.62 2.74
N ALA A 88 20.18 17.05 1.56
CA ALA A 88 19.35 16.01 0.96
C ALA A 88 19.31 14.73 1.83
N ARG A 89 20.46 14.29 2.36
CA ARG A 89 20.52 13.15 3.28
C ARG A 89 19.74 13.41 4.56
N ASP A 90 19.88 14.59 5.16
CA ASP A 90 19.20 14.95 6.40
C ASP A 90 17.68 14.98 6.20
N ALA A 91 17.21 15.52 5.07
CA ALA A 91 15.80 15.50 4.68
C ALA A 91 15.28 14.08 4.49
N ALA A 92 16.02 13.22 3.78
CA ALA A 92 15.63 11.82 3.57
C ALA A 92 15.56 11.04 4.89
N VAL A 93 16.48 11.29 5.82
CA VAL A 93 16.44 10.68 7.17
C VAL A 93 15.20 11.15 7.93
N ALA A 94 14.88 12.44 7.90
CA ALA A 94 13.69 12.99 8.56
C ALA A 94 12.39 12.40 7.99
N GLU A 95 12.30 12.27 6.67
CA GLU A 95 11.16 11.65 5.98
C GLU A 95 11.01 10.16 6.36
N ALA A 96 12.12 9.41 6.36
CA ALA A 96 12.11 8.00 6.75
C ALA A 96 11.67 7.81 8.21
N GLN A 97 12.08 8.71 9.11
CA GLN A 97 11.61 8.70 10.50
C GLN A 97 10.13 9.03 10.62
N ALA A 98 9.63 10.01 9.85
CA ALA A 98 8.20 10.33 9.83
C ALA A 98 7.37 9.15 9.31
N ALA A 99 7.81 8.49 8.24
CA ALA A 99 7.16 7.31 7.69
C ALA A 99 7.14 6.12 8.68
N ARG A 100 8.21 5.93 9.47
CA ARG A 100 8.23 4.93 10.56
C ARG A 100 7.17 5.24 11.61
N ARG A 101 7.14 6.48 12.13
CA ARG A 101 6.13 6.92 13.10
C ARG A 101 4.70 6.73 12.58
N GLY A 102 4.46 7.04 11.30
CA GLY A 102 3.15 6.82 10.68
C GLY A 102 2.76 5.34 10.61
N ARG A 103 3.70 4.45 10.29
CA ARG A 103 3.44 3.00 10.28
C ARG A 103 3.19 2.45 11.69
N ASP A 104 3.92 2.94 12.68
CA ASP A 104 3.75 2.52 14.07
C ASP A 104 2.36 2.93 14.58
N ALA A 105 1.94 4.18 14.33
CA ALA A 105 0.61 4.66 14.69
C ALA A 105 -0.52 3.88 13.99
N ALA A 106 -0.35 3.56 12.70
CA ALA A 106 -1.32 2.75 11.96
C ALA A 106 -1.40 1.30 12.49
N ALA A 107 -0.28 0.75 12.97
CA ALA A 107 -0.27 -0.57 13.61
C ALA A 107 -1.04 -0.52 14.94
N GLU A 108 -0.82 0.51 15.77
CA GLU A 108 -1.56 0.71 17.02
C GLU A 108 -3.07 0.85 16.76
N GLU A 109 -3.48 1.63 15.76
CA GLU A 109 -4.89 1.80 15.39
C GLU A 109 -5.51 0.47 14.92
N ARG A 110 -4.80 -0.27 14.06
CA ARG A 110 -5.25 -1.59 13.59
C ARG A 110 -5.44 -2.55 14.77
N ASP A 111 -4.49 -2.58 15.70
CA ASP A 111 -4.54 -3.49 16.84
C ASP A 111 -5.69 -3.09 17.81
N ALA A 112 -5.96 -1.79 17.96
CA ALA A 112 -7.12 -1.29 18.69
C ALA A 112 -8.44 -1.68 18.01
N LEU A 113 -8.56 -1.53 16.68
CA LEU A 113 -9.72 -1.96 15.92
C LEU A 113 -9.93 -3.48 15.98
N ALA A 114 -8.85 -4.26 15.92
CA ALA A 114 -8.93 -5.71 16.07
C ALA A 114 -9.46 -6.10 17.46
N THR A 115 -9.03 -5.39 18.50
CA THR A 115 -9.54 -5.58 19.87
C THR A 115 -11.02 -5.22 19.98
N GLN A 116 -11.46 -4.11 19.37
CA GLN A 116 -12.88 -3.73 19.34
C GLN A 116 -13.72 -4.75 18.58
N LEU A 117 -13.24 -5.23 17.43
CA LEU A 117 -13.93 -6.24 16.64
C LEU A 117 -14.08 -7.55 17.41
N ALA A 118 -13.02 -7.99 18.09
CA ALA A 118 -13.06 -9.16 18.94
C ALA A 118 -14.07 -9.00 20.09
N ALA A 119 -14.15 -7.80 20.70
CA ALA A 119 -15.14 -7.51 21.74
C ALA A 119 -16.58 -7.55 21.20
N VAL A 120 -16.83 -7.01 20.00
CA VAL A 120 -18.15 -7.10 19.34
C VAL A 120 -18.53 -8.54 19.03
N GLN A 121 -17.58 -9.34 18.55
CA GLN A 121 -17.81 -10.76 18.26
C GLN A 121 -18.04 -11.59 19.54
N ALA A 122 -17.36 -11.27 20.65
CA ALA A 122 -17.51 -11.96 21.92
C ALA A 122 -18.80 -11.56 22.69
N ALA A 123 -19.49 -10.49 22.28
CA ALA A 123 -20.71 -10.05 22.95
C ALA A 123 -21.84 -11.10 22.79
N PRO A 124 -22.47 -11.57 23.88
CA PRO A 124 -23.55 -12.55 23.82
C PRO A 124 -24.75 -11.97 23.07
N GLY A 125 -25.02 -12.50 21.88
CA GLY A 125 -26.04 -11.99 20.93
C GLY A 125 -25.50 -11.70 19.52
N SER A 126 -24.18 -11.76 19.30
CA SER A 126 -23.52 -11.64 17.99
C SER A 126 -23.55 -12.91 17.14
N ALA A 127 -24.13 -14.01 17.66
CA ALA A 127 -24.47 -15.16 16.83
C ALA A 127 -25.41 -14.69 15.70
N PRO A 128 -25.23 -15.15 14.45
CA PRO A 128 -26.02 -14.67 13.33
C PRO A 128 -27.50 -14.78 13.69
N ALA A 129 -28.17 -13.63 13.74
CA ALA A 129 -29.60 -13.54 13.96
C ALA A 129 -30.28 -14.45 12.94
N ALA A 130 -30.98 -15.47 13.44
CA ALA A 130 -31.95 -16.28 12.72
C ALA A 130 -31.53 -16.68 11.30
N ALA A 131 -30.66 -17.68 11.17
CA ALA A 131 -30.47 -18.35 9.89
C ALA A 131 -31.85 -18.84 9.39
N ALA A 132 -32.30 -18.30 8.26
CA ALA A 132 -33.42 -18.87 7.54
C ALA A 132 -33.04 -20.31 7.19
N ILE A 133 -33.83 -21.27 7.66
CA ILE A 133 -33.61 -22.68 7.34
C ILE A 133 -34.48 -23.05 6.15
N SER A 134 -33.96 -23.83 5.23
CA SER A 134 -34.74 -24.30 4.08
C SER A 134 -35.91 -25.18 4.52
N ASP A 135 -36.92 -25.30 3.65
CA ASP A 135 -38.07 -26.18 3.85
C ASP A 135 -37.67 -27.62 4.23
N ARG A 136 -36.65 -28.15 3.53
CA ARG A 136 -36.05 -29.45 3.83
C ARG A 136 -35.48 -29.52 5.24
N GLN A 137 -34.68 -28.53 5.64
CA GLN A 137 -34.04 -28.49 6.97
C GLN A 137 -35.10 -28.41 8.08
N PHE A 138 -36.17 -27.63 7.87
CA PHE A 138 -37.28 -27.49 8.82
C PHE A 138 -38.00 -28.82 9.06
N PHE A 139 -38.49 -29.48 8.00
CA PHE A 139 -39.22 -30.74 8.16
C PHE A 139 -38.30 -31.90 8.60
N GLN A 140 -37.04 -31.91 8.17
CA GLN A 140 -36.07 -32.91 8.62
C GLN A 140 -35.77 -32.78 10.13
N ALA A 141 -35.60 -31.56 10.64
CA ALA A 141 -35.37 -31.31 12.06
C ALA A 141 -36.60 -31.70 12.91
N LEU A 142 -37.81 -31.39 12.45
CA LEU A 142 -39.05 -31.82 13.13
C LEU A 142 -39.19 -33.35 13.20
N ALA A 143 -38.75 -34.08 12.17
CA ALA A 143 -38.72 -35.54 12.19
C ALA A 143 -37.67 -36.09 13.15
N GLN A 144 -36.46 -35.50 13.19
CA GLN A 144 -35.41 -35.88 14.13
C GLN A 144 -35.80 -35.59 15.58
N ALA A 145 -36.53 -34.50 15.82
CA ALA A 145 -37.09 -34.15 17.12
C ALA A 145 -38.34 -34.98 17.51
N GLY A 146 -38.83 -35.85 16.61
CA GLY A 146 -39.98 -36.73 16.86
C GLY A 146 -41.35 -36.05 16.81
N ALA A 147 -41.43 -34.80 16.35
CA ALA A 147 -42.69 -34.06 16.22
C ALA A 147 -43.55 -34.54 15.03
N ILE A 148 -42.90 -35.07 13.99
CA ILE A 148 -43.53 -35.71 12.83
C ILE A 148 -42.81 -37.01 12.48
N THR A 149 -43.44 -37.90 11.72
CA THR A 149 -42.76 -39.12 11.24
C THR A 149 -41.84 -38.80 10.06
N PRO A 150 -40.77 -39.59 9.83
CA PRO A 150 -39.90 -39.41 8.66
C PRO A 150 -40.65 -39.45 7.32
N ASP A 151 -41.63 -40.35 7.18
CA ASP A 151 -42.46 -40.45 5.98
C ASP A 151 -43.30 -39.19 5.75
N ALA A 152 -43.81 -38.58 6.83
CA ALA A 152 -44.56 -37.33 6.74
C ALA A 152 -43.65 -36.14 6.39
N ALA A 153 -42.42 -36.11 6.91
CA ALA A 153 -41.44 -35.09 6.54
C ALA A 153 -41.04 -35.18 5.06
N LEU A 154 -40.83 -36.40 4.56
CA LEU A 154 -40.49 -36.64 3.16
C LEU A 154 -41.67 -36.28 2.23
N ALA A 155 -42.91 -36.62 2.62
CA ALA A 155 -44.11 -36.20 1.89
C ALA A 155 -44.26 -34.67 1.88
N ALA A 156 -43.99 -33.99 3.00
CA ALA A 156 -44.05 -32.53 3.07
C ALA A 156 -43.10 -31.86 2.07
N VAL A 157 -41.84 -32.32 2.03
CA VAL A 157 -40.82 -31.75 1.14
C VAL A 157 -41.03 -32.14 -0.33
N MET A 158 -41.48 -33.37 -0.63
CA MET A 158 -41.61 -33.85 -2.01
C MET A 158 -42.90 -33.42 -2.70
N THR A 159 -44.02 -33.37 -1.96
CA THR A 159 -45.35 -33.17 -2.53
C THR A 159 -46.11 -31.99 -1.93
N GLY A 160 -45.52 -31.29 -0.94
CA GLY A 160 -46.17 -30.18 -0.25
C GLY A 160 -47.31 -30.63 0.68
N VAL A 161 -47.40 -31.93 0.99
CA VAL A 161 -48.46 -32.47 1.86
C VAL A 161 -48.14 -32.16 3.31
N LEU A 162 -49.00 -31.35 3.94
CA LEU A 162 -48.80 -30.92 5.32
C LEU A 162 -48.94 -32.09 6.31
N PRO A 163 -47.94 -32.37 7.16
CA PRO A 163 -48.02 -33.41 8.18
C PRO A 163 -49.20 -33.22 9.14
N ALA A 164 -49.84 -34.31 9.57
CA ALA A 164 -51.03 -34.26 10.42
C ALA A 164 -50.86 -33.43 11.72
N PRO A 165 -49.73 -33.49 12.45
CA PRO A 165 -49.52 -32.64 13.63
C PRO A 165 -49.49 -31.15 13.29
N ILE A 166 -48.91 -30.79 12.14
CA ILE A 166 -48.81 -29.40 11.67
C ILE A 166 -50.16 -28.92 11.14
N ALA A 167 -50.91 -29.78 10.44
CA ALA A 167 -52.27 -29.48 10.00
C ALA A 167 -53.21 -29.24 11.20
N ALA A 168 -53.09 -30.05 12.26
CA ALA A 168 -53.84 -29.85 13.50
C ALA A 168 -53.47 -28.53 14.20
N ALA A 169 -52.18 -28.18 14.23
CA ALA A 169 -51.71 -26.91 14.76
C ALA A 169 -52.25 -25.71 13.97
N VAL A 170 -52.33 -25.81 12.64
CA VAL A 170 -52.95 -24.79 11.79
C VAL A 170 -54.46 -24.68 12.02
N GLU A 171 -55.17 -25.79 12.26
CA GLU A 171 -56.59 -25.75 12.61
C GLU A 171 -56.88 -25.12 13.98
N ALA A 172 -55.91 -25.16 14.89
CA ALA A 172 -56.03 -24.49 16.18
C ALA A 172 -55.91 -22.96 16.08
N LEU A 173 -55.46 -22.42 14.93
CA LEU A 173 -55.38 -20.97 14.71
C LEU A 173 -56.78 -20.33 14.51
N PRO A 174 -56.91 -19.01 14.74
CA PRO A 174 -58.12 -18.26 14.41
C PRO A 174 -58.48 -18.43 12.93
N GLU A 175 -59.78 -18.50 12.61
CA GLU A 175 -60.27 -18.80 11.25
C GLU A 175 -59.71 -17.84 10.18
N GLY A 176 -59.49 -16.56 10.53
CA GLY A 176 -58.89 -15.57 9.64
C GLY A 176 -57.41 -15.78 9.31
N GLU A 177 -56.69 -16.60 10.07
CA GLU A 177 -55.24 -16.83 9.93
C GLU A 177 -54.89 -18.17 9.28
N ARG A 178 -55.83 -19.13 9.25
CA ARG A 178 -55.60 -20.50 8.76
C ARG A 178 -55.19 -20.56 7.29
N PHE A 179 -55.83 -19.76 6.44
CA PHE A 179 -55.53 -19.75 5.00
C PHE A 179 -54.10 -19.24 4.73
N ALA A 180 -53.70 -18.14 5.39
CA ALA A 180 -52.36 -17.58 5.28
C ALA A 180 -51.29 -18.56 5.81
N ALA A 181 -51.57 -19.23 6.92
CA ALA A 181 -50.69 -20.25 7.49
C ALA A 181 -50.47 -21.43 6.53
N ARG A 182 -51.54 -21.99 5.95
CA ARG A 182 -51.43 -23.07 4.96
C ARG A 182 -50.67 -22.65 3.71
N MET A 183 -50.98 -21.45 3.19
CA MET A 183 -50.32 -20.95 1.98
C MET A 183 -48.82 -20.74 2.19
N LEU A 184 -48.43 -20.26 3.37
CA LEU A 184 -47.02 -20.10 3.74
C LEU A 184 -46.35 -21.46 3.92
N LEU A 185 -46.95 -22.40 4.65
CA LEU A 185 -46.37 -23.73 4.91
C LEU A 185 -46.23 -24.59 3.65
N SER A 186 -47.11 -24.42 2.66
CA SER A 186 -47.04 -25.17 1.39
C SER A 186 -46.21 -24.48 0.30
N GLY A 187 -45.87 -23.20 0.46
CA GLY A 187 -45.17 -22.41 -0.56
C GLY A 187 -43.82 -21.82 -0.11
N ALA A 188 -43.48 -21.90 1.17
CA ALA A 188 -42.22 -21.39 1.69
C ALA A 188 -41.06 -22.30 1.26
N THR A 189 -40.01 -21.68 0.70
CA THR A 189 -38.74 -22.35 0.42
C THR A 189 -37.74 -22.18 1.57
N ALA A 190 -37.99 -21.23 2.46
CA ALA A 190 -37.21 -20.96 3.66
C ALA A 190 -38.09 -20.46 4.81
N PHE A 191 -37.72 -20.81 6.04
CA PHE A 191 -38.37 -20.44 7.28
C PHE A 191 -37.43 -19.62 8.17
N GLU A 192 -37.86 -18.40 8.48
CA GLU A 192 -37.14 -17.50 9.38
C GLU A 192 -37.61 -17.67 10.82
N ARG A 193 -36.68 -17.85 11.77
CA ARG A 193 -37.01 -17.98 13.19
C ARG A 193 -37.78 -16.78 13.75
N GLY A 194 -37.52 -15.59 13.20
CA GLY A 194 -38.16 -14.34 13.58
C GLY A 194 -39.59 -14.16 13.04
N HIS A 195 -40.06 -15.04 12.16
CA HIS A 195 -41.39 -14.91 11.59
C HIS A 195 -42.48 -15.23 12.64
N PRO A 196 -43.52 -14.38 12.82
CA PRO A 196 -44.53 -14.58 13.87
C PRO A 196 -45.27 -15.93 13.78
N MET A 197 -45.49 -16.43 12.55
CA MET A 197 -46.07 -17.76 12.32
C MET A 197 -45.25 -18.90 12.92
N VAL A 198 -43.91 -18.81 12.95
CA VAL A 198 -43.05 -19.85 13.51
C VAL A 198 -43.25 -19.95 15.02
N ALA A 199 -43.37 -18.81 15.71
CA ALA A 199 -43.65 -18.78 17.14
C ALA A 199 -45.06 -19.33 17.45
N GLN A 200 -46.07 -18.98 16.65
CA GLN A 200 -47.44 -19.48 16.80
C GLN A 200 -47.54 -20.99 16.55
N LEU A 201 -46.92 -21.48 15.47
CA LEU A 201 -46.91 -22.89 15.12
C LEU A 201 -46.12 -23.72 16.14
N GLY A 202 -44.96 -23.22 16.57
CA GLY A 202 -44.16 -23.85 17.60
C GLY A 202 -44.92 -24.00 18.91
N ALA A 203 -45.60 -22.95 19.37
CA ALA A 203 -46.43 -23.02 20.56
C ALA A 203 -47.58 -24.04 20.42
N ALA A 204 -48.22 -24.09 19.25
CA ALA A 204 -49.28 -25.07 18.97
C ALA A 204 -48.77 -26.52 18.89
N LEU A 205 -47.50 -26.72 18.52
CA LEU A 205 -46.81 -28.02 18.55
C LEU A 205 -46.17 -28.33 19.92
N GLY A 206 -46.28 -27.43 20.90
CA GLY A 206 -45.76 -27.62 22.26
C GLY A 206 -44.29 -27.21 22.47
N TYR A 207 -43.70 -26.48 21.53
CA TYR A 207 -42.37 -25.90 21.68
C TYR A 207 -42.42 -24.53 22.36
N ASP A 208 -41.59 -24.33 23.38
CA ASP A 208 -41.31 -22.99 23.91
C ASP A 208 -40.25 -22.25 23.05
N ALA A 209 -40.01 -20.98 23.35
CA ALA A 209 -39.06 -20.16 22.60
C ALA A 209 -37.63 -20.73 22.59
N ALA A 210 -37.19 -21.32 23.71
CA ALA A 210 -35.84 -21.89 23.83
C ALA A 210 -35.71 -23.21 23.04
N ALA A 211 -36.76 -24.02 23.05
CA ALA A 211 -36.83 -25.26 22.27
C ALA A 211 -36.89 -24.99 20.77
N LEU A 212 -37.60 -23.94 20.32
CA LEU A 212 -37.55 -23.49 18.92
C LEU A 212 -36.16 -22.99 18.52
N ASP A 213 -35.47 -22.27 19.40
CA ASP A 213 -34.09 -21.79 19.14
C ASP A 213 -33.08 -22.94 19.08
N ALA A 214 -33.29 -24.00 19.85
CA ALA A 214 -32.52 -25.23 19.74
C ALA A 214 -32.81 -25.94 18.41
N LEU A 215 -34.09 -26.13 18.06
CA LEU A 215 -34.52 -26.74 16.82
C LEU A 215 -33.95 -26.00 15.59
N TRP A 216 -33.95 -24.66 15.58
CA TRP A 216 -33.40 -23.87 14.48
C TRP A 216 -31.88 -24.01 14.34
N ARG A 217 -31.14 -24.10 15.46
CA ARG A 217 -29.69 -24.33 15.43
C ARG A 217 -29.35 -25.73 14.92
N GLU A 218 -30.12 -26.74 15.32
CA GLU A 218 -29.97 -28.11 14.84
C GLU A 218 -30.30 -28.21 13.34
N ALA A 219 -31.42 -27.60 12.92
CA ALA A 219 -31.84 -27.56 11.53
C ALA A 219 -30.83 -26.86 10.61
N ALA A 220 -30.21 -25.77 11.06
CA ALA A 220 -29.20 -25.04 10.30
C ALA A 220 -27.90 -25.84 10.08
N ALA A 221 -27.67 -26.91 10.85
CA ALA A 221 -26.51 -27.79 10.72
C ALA A 221 -26.73 -29.00 9.78
N LEU A 222 -27.94 -29.17 9.23
CA LEU A 222 -28.33 -30.24 8.30
C LEU A 222 -28.20 -29.82 6.83
#